data_AF-A0A848T1Z0-F1
#
_entry.id   AF-A0A848T1Z0-F1
#
_cell.length_a   1.000
_cell.length_b   1.000
_cell.length_c   1.000
_cell.angle_alpha   90.00
_cell.angle_beta   90.00
_cell.angle_gamma   90.00
#
_symmetry.space_group_name_H-M   'P 1'
#
loop_
_entity.id
_entity.type
_entity.pdbx_description
1 polymer ?
#
loop_
_entity_poly.entity_id
_entity_poly.type
_entity_poly.pdbx_seq_one_letter_code
_entity_poly.pdbx_strand_id
1 'polypeptide(L)'
;TTHGNFSTAFGTGLQTNSYGTFAIGRYNEGIGNDLITWDESLTSIDEPVFVVGIGTLSTPKNAMTITKAGTVGVGTSSPTALFEIEFNDPNGPYDPNRAMYVESGGNAAFGIGGSGSVSAYQDMFIHGQLDMWPSHEYSATYKIELPNIATLEDGVGNAYNWHTYSDQRVKKEVKEIPYGLDAVMQLRPVHYHHHSTDFKDGFVLRDDYREEIGFIAQETYNIIDEVVYKPEDESKSLWSMNYGKLTPVLVKAIQEQQAIIESLQKQLSEKDTEMKSLRSDVDKLFKMVIDNN
;
A
#
# COMPACT_ATOMS: atom_id res chain seq x y z
N THR A 1 32.98 0.68 -39.47
CA THR A 1 32.48 0.41 -40.81
C THR A 1 31.10 0.97 -40.94
N THR A 2 30.87 1.80 -41.96
CA THR A 2 29.56 2.36 -42.27
C THR A 2 28.89 1.51 -43.32
N HIS A 3 27.73 0.94 -43.03
CA HIS A 3 27.00 0.05 -43.96
C HIS A 3 25.73 0.70 -44.49
N GLY A 4 25.00 1.45 -43.67
CA GLY A 4 23.77 2.13 -44.09
C GLY A 4 24.03 3.35 -44.99
N ASN A 5 23.12 3.60 -45.92
CA ASN A 5 23.12 4.80 -46.76
C ASN A 5 22.99 6.05 -45.89
N PHE A 6 23.76 7.09 -46.24
CA PHE A 6 23.84 8.36 -45.50
C PHE A 6 24.18 8.21 -44.01
N SER A 7 24.72 7.06 -43.60
CA SER A 7 25.21 6.87 -42.24
C SER A 7 26.62 7.43 -42.09
N THR A 8 26.96 7.87 -40.88
CA THR A 8 28.28 8.40 -40.54
C THR A 8 28.75 7.81 -39.23
N ALA A 9 29.99 7.33 -39.20
CA ALA A 9 30.63 6.83 -37.99
C ALA A 9 31.89 7.64 -37.68
N PHE A 10 31.99 8.15 -36.46
CA PHE A 10 33.15 8.91 -35.97
C PHE A 10 33.78 8.23 -34.76
N GLY A 11 34.87 7.48 -34.98
CA GLY A 11 35.56 6.78 -33.91
C GLY A 11 36.11 5.42 -34.32
N THR A 12 36.30 4.53 -33.35
CA THR A 12 37.01 3.24 -33.55
C THR A 12 36.06 2.06 -33.48
N GLY A 13 36.08 1.18 -34.49
CA GLY A 13 35.33 -0.08 -34.44
C GLY A 13 33.80 0.08 -34.40
N LEU A 14 33.29 1.25 -34.80
CA LEU A 14 31.86 1.52 -34.85
C LEU A 14 31.19 0.83 -36.05
N GLN A 15 29.91 0.52 -35.93
CA GLN A 15 29.06 -0.07 -36.95
C GLN A 15 27.78 0.77 -37.10
N THR A 16 27.43 1.14 -38.32
CA THR A 16 26.16 1.79 -38.65
C THR A 16 25.41 0.95 -39.69
N ASN A 17 24.44 0.17 -39.22
CA ASN A 17 23.73 -0.83 -40.02
C ASN A 17 22.34 -0.37 -40.48
N SER A 18 22.02 0.91 -40.28
CA SER A 18 20.76 1.53 -40.68
C SER A 18 20.96 2.80 -41.48
N TYR A 19 19.99 3.10 -42.33
CA TYR A 19 19.92 4.34 -43.09
C TYR A 19 19.95 5.56 -42.16
N GLY A 20 20.82 6.52 -42.46
CA GLY A 20 20.86 7.81 -41.76
C GLY A 20 21.41 7.76 -40.33
N THR A 21 22.01 6.65 -39.89
CA THR A 21 22.55 6.55 -38.52
C THR A 21 23.82 7.36 -38.35
N PHE A 22 23.89 8.16 -37.28
CA PHE A 22 25.13 8.74 -36.78
C PHE A 22 25.65 7.98 -35.57
N ALA A 23 26.85 7.42 -35.66
CA ALA A 23 27.52 6.74 -34.54
C ALA A 23 28.80 7.47 -34.13
N ILE A 24 29.06 7.58 -32.83
CA ILE A 24 30.27 8.17 -32.26
C ILE A 24 30.86 7.31 -31.15
N GLY A 25 32.17 7.40 -30.91
CA GLY A 25 32.86 6.75 -29.78
C GLY A 25 33.63 5.50 -30.20
N ARG A 26 33.44 4.38 -29.49
CA ARG A 26 34.15 3.13 -29.80
C ARG A 26 33.27 1.89 -29.64
N TYR A 27 33.38 0.96 -30.58
CA TYR A 27 32.79 -0.39 -30.53
C TYR A 27 31.33 -0.41 -30.01
N ASN A 28 30.41 0.17 -30.77
CA ASN A 28 28.99 0.10 -30.48
C ASN A 28 28.41 -1.28 -30.82
N GLU A 29 27.31 -1.64 -30.17
CA GLU A 29 26.45 -2.75 -30.58
C GLU A 29 25.78 -2.33 -31.88
N GLY A 30 26.22 -2.92 -33.00
CA GLY A 30 25.80 -2.55 -34.35
C GLY A 30 24.36 -2.98 -34.65
N ILE A 31 23.39 -2.27 -34.06
CA ILE A 31 21.96 -2.51 -34.23
C ILE A 31 21.41 -1.95 -35.54
N GLY A 32 20.19 -2.39 -35.89
CA GLY A 32 19.50 -2.02 -37.11
C GLY A 32 19.85 -2.91 -38.30
N ASN A 33 18.94 -2.97 -39.27
CA ASN A 33 19.09 -3.84 -40.45
C ASN A 33 18.72 -3.16 -41.77
N ASP A 34 18.10 -1.98 -41.73
CA ASP A 34 17.58 -1.34 -42.93
C ASP A 34 18.59 -0.38 -43.56
N LEU A 35 19.44 -0.93 -44.44
CA LEU A 35 20.61 -0.23 -45.00
C LEU A 35 20.25 0.85 -46.04
N ILE A 36 19.10 0.76 -46.69
CA ILE A 36 18.84 1.49 -47.95
C ILE A 36 17.72 2.51 -47.80
N THR A 37 16.74 2.27 -46.93
CA THR A 37 15.53 3.09 -46.78
C THR A 37 15.39 3.69 -45.39
N TRP A 38 14.80 4.89 -45.32
CA TRP A 38 14.35 5.45 -44.04
C TRP A 38 13.06 4.74 -43.62
N ASP A 39 13.06 4.11 -42.44
CA ASP A 39 11.86 3.50 -41.87
C ASP A 39 10.90 4.58 -41.36
N GLU A 40 9.83 4.82 -42.13
CA GLU A 40 8.76 5.76 -41.78
C GLU A 40 7.69 5.13 -40.87
N SER A 41 7.75 3.83 -40.56
CA SER A 41 6.74 3.17 -39.74
C SER A 41 6.73 3.67 -38.29
N LEU A 42 7.87 4.20 -37.81
CA LEU A 42 8.10 4.62 -36.43
C LEU A 42 7.82 3.50 -35.39
N THR A 43 7.80 2.24 -35.84
CA THR A 43 7.51 1.07 -34.98
C THR A 43 8.73 0.19 -34.70
N SER A 44 9.80 0.35 -35.48
CA SER A 44 11.05 -0.40 -35.26
C SER A 44 11.90 0.28 -34.17
N ILE A 45 11.87 -0.29 -32.96
CA ILE A 45 12.72 0.13 -31.84
C ILE A 45 14.21 -0.21 -32.05
N ASP A 46 14.52 -1.00 -33.08
CA ASP A 46 15.89 -1.45 -33.36
C ASP A 46 16.56 -0.64 -34.49
N GLU A 47 15.94 0.45 -34.96
CA GLU A 47 16.48 1.30 -36.04
C GLU A 47 17.08 2.60 -35.48
N PRO A 48 18.42 2.70 -35.34
CA PRO A 48 19.05 3.87 -34.72
C PRO A 48 19.18 5.06 -35.67
N VAL A 49 18.92 6.27 -35.15
CA VAL A 49 19.34 7.54 -35.76
C VAL A 49 20.62 8.07 -35.11
N PHE A 50 20.83 7.82 -33.81
CA PHE A 50 22.00 8.28 -33.07
C PHE A 50 22.49 7.20 -32.09
N VAL A 51 23.80 6.92 -32.11
CA VAL A 51 24.43 5.93 -31.23
C VAL A 51 25.73 6.45 -30.64
N VAL A 52 25.91 6.28 -29.33
CA VAL A 52 27.20 6.49 -28.64
C VAL A 52 27.76 5.14 -28.22
N GLY A 53 28.81 4.68 -28.88
CA GLY A 53 29.53 3.45 -28.53
C GLY A 53 30.54 3.66 -27.41
N ILE A 54 30.54 2.77 -26.41
CA ILE A 54 31.51 2.74 -25.30
C ILE A 54 32.15 1.36 -25.09
N GLY A 55 31.93 0.43 -26.02
CA GLY A 55 32.34 -0.95 -25.88
C GLY A 55 33.83 -1.21 -26.11
N THR A 56 34.16 -2.49 -26.18
CA THR A 56 35.44 -3.00 -26.65
C THR A 56 35.23 -3.91 -27.86
N LEU A 57 36.31 -4.30 -28.54
CA LEU A 57 36.22 -5.23 -29.67
C LEU A 57 35.52 -6.55 -29.29
N SER A 58 35.75 -7.06 -28.08
CA SER A 58 35.15 -8.30 -27.57
C SER A 58 33.80 -8.09 -26.88
N THR A 59 33.48 -6.86 -26.49
CA THR A 59 32.23 -6.51 -25.80
C THR A 59 31.68 -5.18 -26.34
N PRO A 60 31.10 -5.18 -27.55
CA PRO A 60 30.46 -3.99 -28.10
C PRO A 60 29.33 -3.50 -27.18
N LYS A 61 29.18 -2.19 -27.03
CA LYS A 61 28.16 -1.62 -26.13
C LYS A 61 27.76 -0.21 -26.50
N ASN A 62 26.48 0.10 -26.37
CA ASN A 62 25.92 1.44 -26.53
C ASN A 62 25.77 2.11 -25.15
N ALA A 63 26.31 3.33 -25.01
CA ALA A 63 26.02 4.21 -23.88
C ALA A 63 24.69 4.95 -24.06
N MET A 64 24.36 5.28 -25.30
CA MET A 64 23.13 5.97 -25.65
C MET A 64 22.69 5.54 -27.04
N THR A 65 21.39 5.34 -27.19
CA THR A 65 20.72 5.00 -28.44
C THR A 65 19.50 5.87 -28.61
N ILE A 66 19.36 6.55 -29.74
CA ILE A 66 18.12 7.19 -30.16
C ILE A 66 17.66 6.48 -31.42
N THR A 67 16.42 6.03 -31.42
CA THR A 67 15.82 5.27 -32.52
C THR A 67 15.01 6.18 -33.43
N LYS A 68 14.69 5.70 -34.65
CA LYS A 68 13.78 6.39 -35.57
C LYS A 68 12.36 6.46 -35.02
N ALA A 69 11.97 5.54 -34.14
CA ALA A 69 10.70 5.56 -33.40
C ALA A 69 10.63 6.68 -32.33
N GLY A 70 11.73 7.42 -32.10
CA GLY A 70 11.80 8.50 -31.13
C GLY A 70 12.04 8.04 -29.69
N THR A 71 12.36 6.75 -29.48
CA THR A 71 12.76 6.23 -28.18
C THR A 71 14.23 6.58 -27.90
N VAL A 72 14.53 6.91 -26.64
CA VAL A 72 15.87 7.28 -26.17
C VAL A 72 16.28 6.32 -25.05
N GLY A 73 17.29 5.49 -25.34
CA GLY A 73 17.92 4.59 -24.40
C GLY A 73 19.25 5.15 -23.89
N VAL A 74 19.50 5.08 -22.58
CA VAL A 74 20.81 5.30 -21.95
C VAL A 74 21.23 3.99 -21.28
N GLY A 75 22.36 3.44 -21.68
CA GLY A 75 22.83 2.12 -21.20
C GLY A 75 22.22 0.92 -21.91
N THR A 76 21.27 1.14 -22.84
CA THR A 76 20.58 0.12 -23.65
C THR A 76 20.61 0.41 -25.14
N SER A 77 20.60 -0.63 -25.95
CA SER A 77 20.58 -0.58 -27.42
C SER A 77 19.18 -0.73 -28.01
N SER A 78 18.22 -1.27 -27.26
CA SER A 78 16.84 -1.50 -27.72
C SER A 78 15.83 -0.96 -26.70
N PRO A 79 15.75 0.38 -26.51
CA PRO A 79 14.79 0.98 -25.57
C PRO A 79 13.35 0.67 -25.99
N THR A 80 12.58 0.17 -25.04
CA THR A 80 11.16 -0.21 -25.18
C THR A 80 10.20 0.88 -24.68
N ALA A 81 10.72 1.89 -23.97
CA ALA A 81 10.00 3.08 -23.54
C ALA A 81 10.48 4.34 -24.29
N LEU A 82 9.72 5.45 -24.23
CA LEU A 82 10.12 6.71 -24.88
C LEU A 82 11.45 7.22 -24.36
N PHE A 83 11.68 7.06 -23.05
CA PHE A 83 12.97 7.27 -22.43
C PHE A 83 13.23 6.10 -21.49
N GLU A 84 14.38 5.43 -21.61
CA GLU A 84 14.77 4.28 -20.79
C GLU A 84 16.23 4.42 -20.37
N ILE A 85 16.50 4.37 -19.08
CA ILE A 85 17.86 4.31 -18.53
C ILE A 85 18.06 2.91 -17.94
N GLU A 86 19.03 2.18 -18.45
CA GLU A 86 19.49 0.91 -17.91
C GLU A 86 20.81 1.09 -17.17
N PHE A 87 20.92 0.51 -15.97
CA PHE A 87 22.19 0.41 -15.25
C PHE A 87 22.64 -1.05 -15.27
N ASN A 88 23.68 -1.32 -16.04
CA ASN A 88 24.30 -2.64 -16.07
C ASN A 88 25.24 -2.80 -14.86
N ASP A 89 24.74 -3.35 -13.75
CA ASP A 89 25.57 -3.88 -12.67
C ASP A 89 25.68 -5.41 -12.81
N PRO A 90 26.74 -5.93 -13.44
CA PRO A 90 26.93 -7.38 -13.57
C PRO A 90 27.08 -8.12 -12.23
N ASN A 91 27.21 -7.40 -11.10
CA ASN A 91 27.31 -7.99 -9.76
C ASN A 91 26.23 -7.45 -8.79
N GLY A 92 25.22 -6.75 -9.29
CA GLY A 92 24.16 -6.14 -8.48
C GLY A 92 23.12 -7.17 -8.04
N PRO A 93 22.56 -7.08 -6.83
CA PRO A 93 21.65 -8.09 -6.29
C PRO A 93 20.24 -8.14 -6.91
N TYR A 94 19.88 -7.31 -7.90
CA TYR A 94 18.50 -7.21 -8.42
C TYR A 94 18.39 -6.96 -9.93
N ASP A 95 17.19 -7.23 -10.47
CA ASP A 95 16.76 -7.29 -11.88
C ASP A 95 17.56 -6.34 -12.82
N PRO A 96 18.39 -6.88 -13.73
CA PRO A 96 19.52 -6.15 -14.32
C PRO A 96 19.17 -5.01 -15.30
N ASN A 97 17.90 -4.71 -15.58
CA ASN A 97 17.56 -4.05 -16.85
C ASN A 97 16.72 -2.77 -16.79
N ARG A 98 16.36 -2.14 -15.66
CA ARG A 98 15.72 -0.79 -15.68
C ARG A 98 16.01 0.08 -14.44
N ALA A 99 16.57 1.27 -14.67
CA ALA A 99 16.89 2.27 -13.63
C ALA A 99 15.90 3.46 -13.59
N MET A 100 15.40 3.95 -14.73
CA MET A 100 14.36 4.99 -14.83
C MET A 100 13.75 4.99 -16.23
N TYR A 101 12.42 5.16 -16.39
CA TYR A 101 11.80 5.21 -17.72
C TYR A 101 10.57 6.12 -17.82
N VAL A 102 10.20 6.53 -19.04
CA VAL A 102 8.96 7.27 -19.34
C VAL A 102 8.21 6.50 -20.43
N GLU A 103 6.98 6.07 -20.14
CA GLU A 103 6.15 5.34 -21.10
C GLU A 103 5.47 6.28 -22.11
N SER A 104 5.22 5.76 -23.31
CA SER A 104 4.43 6.46 -24.33
C SER A 104 2.97 6.57 -23.89
N GLY A 105 2.48 7.78 -23.67
CA GLY A 105 1.09 8.02 -23.24
C GLY A 105 0.87 9.15 -22.22
N GLY A 106 1.92 9.83 -21.77
CA GLY A 106 1.81 11.04 -20.93
C GLY A 106 1.89 10.82 -19.42
N ASN A 107 2.16 9.59 -18.97
CA ASN A 107 2.48 9.30 -17.57
C ASN A 107 4.00 9.25 -17.39
N ALA A 108 4.56 10.15 -16.57
CA ALA A 108 5.92 10.01 -16.07
C ALA A 108 5.90 8.99 -14.92
N ALA A 109 6.34 7.76 -15.17
CA ALA A 109 6.40 6.71 -14.16
C ALA A 109 7.83 6.59 -13.62
N PHE A 110 8.05 6.86 -12.34
CA PHE A 110 9.34 6.55 -11.69
C PHE A 110 9.27 5.11 -11.13
N GLY A 111 9.65 4.15 -11.97
CA GLY A 111 9.78 2.74 -11.55
C GLY A 111 11.22 2.44 -11.11
N ILE A 112 11.38 1.84 -9.93
CA ILE A 112 12.64 1.21 -9.52
C ILE A 112 12.53 -0.29 -9.81
N GLY A 113 13.40 -0.83 -10.65
CA GLY A 113 13.57 -2.28 -10.79
C GLY A 113 14.30 -2.88 -9.58
N GLY A 114 13.87 -4.04 -9.10
CA GLY A 114 14.50 -4.74 -7.97
C GLY A 114 14.02 -4.33 -6.58
N SER A 115 14.79 -4.63 -5.52
CA SER A 115 14.43 -4.27 -4.12
C SER A 115 14.77 -2.81 -3.74
N GLY A 116 14.96 -1.92 -4.71
CA GLY A 116 15.36 -0.54 -4.42
C GLY A 116 14.21 0.29 -3.83
N SER A 117 14.55 1.30 -3.02
CA SER A 117 13.61 2.24 -2.42
C SER A 117 13.63 3.60 -3.12
N VAL A 118 12.46 4.22 -3.31
CA VAL A 118 12.38 5.64 -3.70
C VAL A 118 12.59 6.47 -2.44
N SER A 119 13.75 7.11 -2.29
CA SER A 119 14.05 7.98 -1.14
C SER A 119 14.06 9.44 -1.59
N ALA A 120 13.12 10.23 -1.08
CA ALA A 120 13.14 11.70 -1.18
C ALA A 120 13.77 12.27 0.10
N TYR A 121 14.78 13.12 -0.02
CA TYR A 121 15.47 13.73 1.13
C TYR A 121 14.65 14.86 1.81
N GLN A 122 13.58 15.33 1.16
CA GLN A 122 12.64 16.31 1.71
C GLN A 122 11.22 15.82 1.47
N ASP A 123 10.59 16.26 0.38
CA ASP A 123 9.20 15.91 0.06
C ASP A 123 9.08 15.19 -1.29
N MET A 124 8.10 14.31 -1.41
CA MET A 124 7.61 13.78 -2.69
C MET A 124 6.19 14.33 -2.94
N PHE A 125 6.07 15.27 -3.88
CA PHE A 125 4.77 15.82 -4.27
C PHE A 125 4.15 15.04 -5.44
N ILE A 126 2.97 14.47 -5.22
CA ILE A 126 2.16 13.84 -6.27
C ILE A 126 0.90 14.69 -6.46
N HIS A 127 0.84 15.45 -7.56
CA HIS A 127 -0.31 16.30 -7.89
C HIS A 127 -1.47 15.55 -8.60
N GLY A 128 -1.37 14.22 -8.71
CA GLY A 128 -2.34 13.36 -9.39
C GLY A 128 -2.64 12.09 -8.59
N GLN A 129 -2.79 10.97 -9.28
CA GLN A 129 -3.02 9.68 -8.65
C GLN A 129 -1.70 8.97 -8.36
N LEU A 130 -1.56 8.43 -7.14
CA LEU A 130 -0.59 7.40 -6.82
C LEU A 130 -1.27 6.05 -6.98
N ASP A 131 -0.81 5.24 -7.93
CA ASP A 131 -1.23 3.85 -8.08
C ASP A 131 -0.13 2.92 -7.57
N MET A 132 -0.52 1.88 -6.84
CA MET A 132 0.40 0.91 -6.22
C MET A 132 -0.04 -0.50 -6.63
N TRP A 133 0.49 -0.98 -7.73
CA TRP A 133 0.14 -2.29 -8.29
C TRP A 133 1.15 -3.38 -7.87
N PRO A 134 0.71 -4.58 -7.46
CA PRO A 134 1.63 -5.69 -7.22
C PRO A 134 2.33 -6.15 -8.51
N SER A 135 3.67 -6.20 -8.51
CA SER A 135 4.36 -7.20 -9.35
C SER A 135 4.13 -8.58 -8.75
N HIS A 136 4.03 -9.62 -9.59
CA HIS A 136 3.63 -10.97 -9.18
C HIS A 136 4.65 -11.69 -8.26
N GLU A 137 5.77 -11.04 -7.87
CA GLU A 137 6.92 -11.72 -7.26
C GLU A 137 7.48 -11.08 -5.96
N TYR A 138 6.86 -10.03 -5.39
CA TYR A 138 7.30 -9.47 -4.09
C TYR A 138 6.14 -9.32 -3.09
N SER A 139 6.27 -10.02 -1.96
CA SER A 139 5.29 -10.09 -0.88
C SER A 139 5.50 -8.97 0.16
N ALA A 140 5.21 -7.72 -0.21
CA ALA A 140 4.87 -6.75 0.84
C ALA A 140 3.51 -7.16 1.43
N THR A 141 3.43 -7.32 2.76
CA THR A 141 2.17 -7.70 3.46
C THR A 141 1.06 -6.70 3.14
N TYR A 142 1.42 -5.40 3.07
CA TYR A 142 0.53 -4.31 2.73
C TYR A 142 1.12 -3.46 1.60
N LYS A 143 0.25 -2.80 0.81
CA LYS A 143 0.69 -1.89 -0.26
C LYS A 143 1.20 -0.56 0.27
N ILE A 144 0.65 -0.09 1.38
CA ILE A 144 1.18 1.05 2.14
C ILE A 144 1.42 0.54 3.55
N GLU A 145 2.67 0.61 4.01
CA GLU A 145 3.08 0.30 5.38
C GLU A 145 3.91 1.48 5.87
N LEU A 146 3.55 2.02 7.02
CA LEU A 146 4.26 3.12 7.68
C LEU A 146 5.11 2.54 8.81
N PRO A 147 6.30 3.09 9.08
CA PRO A 147 7.19 2.54 10.09
C PRO A 147 6.58 2.69 11.50
N ASN A 148 6.82 1.71 12.37
CA ASN A 148 6.44 1.83 13.78
C ASN A 148 7.45 2.72 14.53
N ILE A 149 7.26 4.05 14.39
CA ILE A 149 8.11 5.05 15.01
C ILE A 149 7.24 6.02 15.83
N ALA A 150 7.60 6.19 17.10
CA ALA A 150 6.89 7.01 18.08
C ALA A 150 7.18 8.53 17.92
N THR A 151 8.11 8.97 17.07
CA THR A 151 8.34 10.39 16.77
C THR A 151 7.22 10.99 15.92
N LEU A 152 6.97 12.29 16.07
CA LEU A 152 5.95 13.02 15.31
C LEU A 152 6.26 12.88 13.82
N GLU A 153 5.29 12.34 13.06
CA GLU A 153 5.22 12.34 11.58
C GLU A 153 5.79 11.10 10.85
N ASP A 154 6.76 10.38 11.40
CA ASP A 154 7.43 9.29 10.66
C ASP A 154 6.52 8.07 10.38
N GLY A 155 5.57 7.78 11.27
CA GLY A 155 4.68 6.60 11.20
C GLY A 155 3.21 6.90 10.93
N VAL A 156 2.85 8.12 10.51
CA VAL A 156 1.45 8.59 10.49
C VAL A 156 0.99 8.92 9.06
N GLY A 157 -0.15 8.38 8.67
CA GLY A 157 -0.83 8.72 7.42
C GLY A 157 -1.97 9.72 7.68
N ASN A 158 -1.95 10.87 6.99
CA ASN A 158 -3.04 11.84 7.04
C ASN A 158 -3.75 11.89 5.68
N ALA A 159 -5.08 11.78 5.70
CA ALA A 159 -5.92 11.89 4.53
C ALA A 159 -7.20 12.66 4.90
N TYR A 160 -7.75 13.41 3.95
CA TYR A 160 -9.07 14.02 4.15
C TYR A 160 -10.15 12.97 4.45
N ASN A 161 -10.11 11.82 3.77
CA ASN A 161 -10.98 10.69 4.06
C ASN A 161 -10.41 9.35 3.56
N TRP A 162 -10.78 8.26 4.24
CA TRP A 162 -10.51 6.88 3.80
C TRP A 162 -11.83 6.19 3.42
N HIS A 163 -12.02 5.89 2.13
CA HIS A 163 -13.18 5.13 1.67
C HIS A 163 -12.81 3.66 1.49
N THR A 164 -13.48 2.78 2.23
CA THR A 164 -13.32 1.32 2.09
C THR A 164 -14.52 0.74 1.31
N TYR A 165 -14.27 -0.22 0.42
CA TYR A 165 -15.33 -0.87 -0.34
C TYR A 165 -16.25 -1.68 0.58
N SER A 166 -17.56 -1.42 0.56
CA SER A 166 -18.55 -2.15 1.36
C SER A 166 -19.83 -2.52 0.61
N ASP A 167 -19.78 -2.45 -0.73
CA ASP A 167 -20.89 -2.77 -1.64
C ASP A 167 -21.41 -4.21 -1.43
N GLN A 168 -22.72 -4.40 -1.48
CA GLN A 168 -23.34 -5.72 -1.31
C GLN A 168 -22.87 -6.72 -2.39
N ARG A 169 -22.56 -6.27 -3.61
CA ARG A 169 -22.15 -7.13 -4.73
C ARG A 169 -20.80 -7.82 -4.50
N VAL A 170 -19.97 -7.26 -3.63
CA VAL A 170 -18.68 -7.86 -3.24
C VAL A 170 -18.77 -8.70 -1.97
N LYS A 171 -19.96 -8.87 -1.38
CA LYS A 171 -20.21 -9.64 -0.15
C LYS A 171 -21.05 -10.87 -0.45
N LYS A 172 -20.69 -12.00 0.16
CA LYS A 172 -21.46 -13.26 0.12
C LYS A 172 -21.65 -13.77 1.54
N GLU A 173 -22.69 -14.59 1.74
CA GLU A 173 -22.98 -15.26 3.03
C GLU A 173 -23.10 -14.31 4.23
N VAL A 174 -23.83 -13.20 4.05
CA VAL A 174 -24.03 -12.20 5.12
C VAL A 174 -24.82 -12.80 6.29
N LYS A 175 -24.18 -12.84 7.46
CA LYS A 175 -24.75 -13.32 8.73
C LYS A 175 -24.65 -12.23 9.79
N GLU A 176 -25.45 -12.35 10.84
CA GLU A 176 -25.35 -11.49 12.02
C GLU A 176 -24.01 -11.75 12.75
N ILE A 177 -23.42 -10.71 13.32
CA ILE A 177 -22.17 -10.83 14.07
C ILE A 177 -22.41 -11.54 15.40
N PRO A 178 -21.48 -12.40 15.87
CA PRO A 178 -21.62 -13.10 17.15
C PRO A 178 -21.26 -12.23 18.36
N TYR A 179 -20.87 -10.97 18.14
CA TYR A 179 -20.41 -10.03 19.15
C TYR A 179 -21.48 -8.98 19.48
N GLY A 180 -21.49 -8.54 20.73
CA GLY A 180 -22.43 -7.55 21.24
C GLY A 180 -21.95 -6.98 22.57
N LEU A 181 -22.88 -6.70 23.48
CA LEU A 181 -22.61 -6.10 24.78
C LEU A 181 -21.65 -6.95 25.62
N ASP A 182 -21.86 -8.26 25.67
CA ASP A 182 -21.02 -9.17 26.46
C ASP A 182 -19.55 -9.17 26.01
N ALA A 183 -19.29 -9.04 24.71
CA ALA A 183 -17.93 -8.93 24.18
C ALA A 183 -17.30 -7.59 24.54
N VAL A 184 -18.04 -6.49 24.39
CA VAL A 184 -17.58 -5.14 24.75
C VAL A 184 -17.25 -5.03 26.24
N MET A 185 -18.04 -5.66 27.10
CA MET A 185 -17.80 -5.67 28.56
C MET A 185 -16.54 -6.43 28.98
N GLN A 186 -16.02 -7.32 28.11
CA GLN A 186 -14.76 -8.03 28.35
C GLN A 186 -13.54 -7.27 27.83
N LEU A 187 -13.72 -6.28 26.93
CA LEU A 187 -12.62 -5.48 26.43
C LEU A 187 -12.02 -4.62 27.55
N ARG A 188 -10.70 -4.50 27.55
CA ARG A 188 -9.94 -3.71 28.53
C ARG A 188 -9.28 -2.51 27.85
N PRO A 189 -9.93 -1.32 27.85
CA PRO A 189 -9.27 -0.09 27.43
C PRO A 189 -8.08 0.18 28.36
N VAL A 190 -6.94 0.51 27.76
CA VAL A 190 -5.68 0.77 28.48
C VAL A 190 -5.06 2.08 28.04
N HIS A 191 -4.25 2.66 28.92
CA HIS A 191 -3.30 3.71 28.61
C HIS A 191 -1.90 3.10 28.62
N TYR A 192 -1.08 3.41 27.63
CA TYR A 192 0.25 2.81 27.47
C TYR A 192 1.25 3.77 26.84
N HIS A 193 2.52 3.39 26.95
CA HIS A 193 3.63 4.01 26.24
C HIS A 193 3.87 3.23 24.96
N HIS A 194 3.59 3.84 23.80
CA HIS A 194 3.83 3.26 22.48
C HIS A 194 5.28 3.54 22.07
N HIS A 195 6.11 2.50 22.05
CA HIS A 195 7.52 2.61 21.73
C HIS A 195 7.80 2.36 20.24
N SER A 196 8.86 2.98 19.71
CA SER A 196 9.39 2.61 18.40
C SER A 196 9.98 1.20 18.40
N THR A 197 9.96 0.54 17.24
CA THR A 197 10.57 -0.79 17.07
C THR A 197 11.39 -0.89 15.79
N ASP A 198 12.33 -1.82 15.78
CA ASP A 198 13.11 -2.23 14.61
C ASP A 198 13.17 -3.76 14.52
N PHE A 199 13.36 -4.28 13.32
CA PHE A 199 13.47 -5.71 13.01
C PHE A 199 14.78 -6.08 12.28
N LYS A 200 15.68 -5.12 12.02
CA LYS A 200 16.91 -5.32 11.24
C LYS A 200 17.81 -6.43 11.79
N ASP A 201 17.91 -6.53 13.11
CA ASP A 201 18.70 -7.54 13.84
C ASP A 201 17.83 -8.34 14.83
N GLY A 202 16.57 -8.58 14.45
CA GLY A 202 15.51 -9.12 15.34
C GLY A 202 14.70 -8.02 16.03
N PHE A 203 13.73 -8.42 16.85
CA PHE A 203 12.86 -7.47 17.55
C PHE A 203 13.65 -6.61 18.54
N VAL A 204 13.71 -5.31 18.28
CA VAL A 204 14.30 -4.30 19.16
C VAL A 204 13.23 -3.29 19.54
N LEU A 205 12.96 -3.16 20.84
CA LEU A 205 12.16 -2.09 21.40
C LEU A 205 13.07 -0.90 21.72
N ARG A 206 12.71 0.31 21.28
CA ARG A 206 13.49 1.52 21.54
C ARG A 206 12.95 2.27 22.76
N ASP A 207 13.78 3.11 23.36
CA ASP A 207 13.43 3.86 24.57
C ASP A 207 12.50 5.06 24.30
N ASP A 208 12.37 5.50 23.05
CA ASP A 208 11.45 6.57 22.69
C ASP A 208 10.00 6.07 22.69
N TYR A 209 9.08 6.90 23.20
CA TYR A 209 7.67 6.53 23.31
C TYR A 209 6.71 7.72 23.21
N ARG A 210 5.42 7.40 23.01
CA ARG A 210 4.29 8.31 23.26
C ARG A 210 3.24 7.72 24.17
N GLU A 211 2.53 8.59 24.86
CA GLU A 211 1.37 8.20 25.66
C GLU A 211 0.14 8.10 24.75
N GLU A 212 -0.47 6.92 24.71
CA GLU A 212 -1.66 6.64 23.92
C GLU A 212 -2.69 5.84 24.73
N ILE A 213 -3.94 5.85 24.24
CA ILE A 213 -5.00 4.98 24.71
C ILE A 213 -5.39 4.00 23.62
N GLY A 214 -5.80 2.81 24.01
CA GLY A 214 -6.23 1.79 23.05
C GLY A 214 -6.47 0.44 23.73
N PHE A 215 -6.16 -0.62 22.98
CA PHE A 215 -6.28 -2.00 23.44
C PHE A 215 -5.00 -2.77 23.18
N ILE A 216 -4.78 -3.84 23.95
CA ILE A 216 -3.72 -4.81 23.66
C ILE A 216 -4.26 -5.81 22.64
N ALA A 217 -3.66 -5.84 21.44
CA ALA A 217 -4.13 -6.65 20.32
C ALA A 217 -4.30 -8.14 20.68
N GLN A 218 -3.38 -8.73 21.44
CA GLN A 218 -3.43 -10.13 21.86
C GLN A 218 -4.59 -10.39 22.84
N GLU A 219 -4.92 -9.43 23.71
CA GLU A 219 -6.07 -9.54 24.61
C GLU A 219 -7.38 -9.44 23.81
N THR A 220 -7.46 -8.49 22.87
CA THR A 220 -8.64 -8.33 22.02
C THR A 220 -8.85 -9.54 21.11
N TYR A 221 -7.80 -10.15 20.57
CA TYR A 221 -7.90 -11.32 19.70
C TYR A 221 -8.65 -12.49 20.37
N ASN A 222 -8.51 -12.66 21.68
CA ASN A 222 -9.21 -13.71 22.42
C ASN A 222 -10.71 -13.43 22.62
N ILE A 223 -11.17 -12.22 22.29
CA ILE A 223 -12.57 -11.77 22.48
C ILE A 223 -13.24 -11.54 21.12
N ILE A 224 -12.58 -10.79 20.23
CA ILE A 224 -13.04 -10.42 18.89
C ILE A 224 -11.82 -10.57 17.97
N ASP A 225 -11.67 -11.70 17.29
CA ASP A 225 -10.47 -11.95 16.49
C ASP A 225 -10.42 -11.12 15.20
N GLU A 226 -11.57 -10.81 14.59
CA GLU A 226 -11.62 -10.18 13.27
C GLU A 226 -11.19 -8.70 13.26
N VAL A 227 -11.11 -8.07 14.43
CA VAL A 227 -10.57 -6.71 14.59
C VAL A 227 -9.05 -6.69 14.71
N VAL A 228 -8.41 -7.85 14.87
CA VAL A 228 -6.97 -7.97 15.07
C VAL A 228 -6.33 -8.66 13.86
N TYR A 229 -5.22 -8.10 13.41
CA TYR A 229 -4.33 -8.78 12.48
C TYR A 229 -3.19 -9.43 13.27
N LYS A 230 -3.16 -10.76 13.21
CA LYS A 230 -2.05 -11.57 13.72
C LYS A 230 -1.03 -11.79 12.59
N PRO A 231 0.23 -11.37 12.74
CA PRO A 231 1.26 -11.62 11.74
C PRO A 231 1.60 -13.12 11.66
N GLU A 232 1.99 -13.59 10.48
CA GLU A 232 2.45 -14.98 10.28
C GLU A 232 3.78 -15.26 11.01
N ASP A 233 4.65 -14.25 11.04
CA ASP A 233 5.97 -14.28 11.68
C ASP A 233 6.12 -13.09 12.64
N GLU A 234 5.89 -13.35 13.93
CA GLU A 234 6.01 -12.35 15.01
C GLU A 234 7.45 -11.83 15.18
N SER A 235 8.45 -12.51 14.61
CA SER A 235 9.84 -12.04 14.64
C SER A 235 10.12 -10.95 13.60
N LYS A 236 9.18 -10.69 12.68
CA LYS A 236 9.33 -9.72 11.58
C LYS A 236 8.24 -8.67 11.53
N SER A 237 7.13 -8.88 12.23
CA SER A 237 5.98 -7.98 12.18
C SER A 237 5.23 -7.97 13.51
N LEU A 238 4.57 -6.85 13.78
CA LEU A 238 3.78 -6.64 14.98
C LEU A 238 2.34 -7.07 14.78
N TRP A 239 1.68 -7.42 15.88
CA TRP A 239 0.22 -7.48 15.91
C TRP A 239 -0.36 -6.08 15.68
N SER A 240 -1.43 -5.98 14.92
CA SER A 240 -2.10 -4.70 14.65
C SER A 240 -3.61 -4.83 14.72
N MET A 241 -4.33 -3.71 14.77
CA MET A 241 -5.78 -3.70 14.94
C MET A 241 -6.48 -2.80 13.91
N ASN A 242 -7.64 -3.24 13.45
CA ASN A 242 -8.58 -2.42 12.71
C ASN A 242 -9.68 -1.93 13.66
N TYR A 243 -9.42 -0.78 14.30
CA TYR A 243 -10.39 -0.13 15.19
C TYR A 243 -11.73 0.16 14.51
N GLY A 244 -11.74 0.39 13.18
CA GLY A 244 -12.98 0.63 12.43
C GLY A 244 -13.94 -0.56 12.42
N LYS A 245 -13.44 -1.79 12.55
CA LYS A 245 -14.26 -3.00 12.66
C LYS A 245 -14.94 -3.14 14.04
N LEU A 246 -14.52 -2.39 15.07
CA LEU A 246 -15.22 -2.34 16.35
C LEU A 246 -16.57 -1.61 16.24
N THR A 247 -16.73 -0.69 15.29
CA THR A 247 -17.95 0.11 15.12
C THR A 247 -19.23 -0.75 15.03
N PRO A 248 -19.35 -1.76 14.14
CA PRO A 248 -20.54 -2.62 14.11
C PRO A 248 -20.78 -3.40 15.42
N VAL A 249 -19.71 -3.80 16.12
CA VAL A 249 -19.81 -4.48 17.43
C VAL A 249 -20.38 -3.53 18.48
N LEU A 250 -19.90 -2.29 18.54
CA LEU A 250 -20.40 -1.26 19.44
C LEU A 250 -21.87 -0.91 19.14
N VAL A 251 -22.24 -0.82 17.86
CA VAL A 251 -23.65 -0.62 17.46
C VAL A 251 -24.54 -1.74 17.99
N LYS A 252 -24.12 -3.00 17.82
CA LYS A 252 -24.88 -4.16 18.33
C LYS A 252 -24.96 -4.15 19.86
N ALA A 253 -23.87 -3.84 20.55
CA ALA A 253 -23.85 -3.70 22.00
C ALA A 253 -24.82 -2.61 22.52
N ILE A 254 -24.89 -1.47 21.84
CA ILE A 254 -25.83 -0.38 22.17
C ILE A 254 -27.28 -0.83 21.94
N GLN A 255 -27.56 -1.55 20.85
CA GLN A 255 -28.89 -2.10 20.59
C GLN A 255 -29.34 -3.09 21.67
N GLU A 256 -28.44 -3.98 22.11
CA GLU A 256 -28.70 -4.91 23.20
C GLU A 256 -28.90 -4.19 24.54
N GLN A 257 -28.06 -3.20 24.84
CA GLN A 257 -28.20 -2.37 26.02
C GLN A 257 -29.55 -1.61 26.03
N GLN A 258 -29.98 -1.09 24.88
CA GLN A 258 -31.27 -0.41 24.74
C GLN A 258 -32.44 -1.37 25.02
N ALA A 259 -32.38 -2.61 24.52
CA ALA A 259 -33.39 -3.63 24.80
C ALA A 259 -33.47 -3.99 26.30
N ILE A 260 -32.33 -4.06 26.99
CA ILE A 260 -32.28 -4.26 28.45
C ILE A 260 -32.94 -3.09 29.18
N ILE A 261 -32.65 -1.86 28.79
CA ILE A 261 -33.23 -0.65 29.38
C ILE A 261 -34.76 -0.64 29.23
N GLU A 262 -35.27 -0.93 28.03
CA GLU A 262 -36.72 -0.99 27.78
C GLU A 262 -37.41 -2.08 28.61
N SER A 263 -36.77 -3.24 28.75
CA SER A 263 -37.26 -4.32 29.61
C SER A 263 -37.30 -3.89 31.09
N LEU A 264 -36.26 -3.24 31.59
CA LEU A 264 -36.20 -2.75 32.98
C LEU A 264 -37.25 -1.67 33.24
N GLN A 265 -37.46 -0.73 32.31
CA GLN A 265 -38.49 0.30 32.41
C GLN A 265 -39.90 -0.30 32.47
N LYS A 266 -40.16 -1.32 31.64
CA LYS A 266 -41.44 -2.03 31.67
C LYS A 266 -41.68 -2.70 33.03
N GLN A 267 -40.69 -3.42 33.55
CA GLN A 267 -40.78 -4.05 34.87
C GLN A 267 -41.03 -3.01 35.98
N LEU A 268 -40.36 -1.85 35.92
CA LEU A 268 -40.56 -0.77 36.88
C LEU A 268 -41.99 -0.21 36.83
N SER A 269 -42.56 -0.01 35.65
CA SER A 269 -43.94 0.43 35.48
C SER A 269 -44.96 -0.59 36.01
N GLU A 270 -44.71 -1.88 35.80
CA GLU A 270 -45.56 -2.95 36.35
C GLU A 270 -45.50 -2.97 37.88
N LYS A 271 -44.29 -2.84 38.45
CA LYS A 271 -44.09 -2.76 39.91
C LYS A 271 -44.72 -1.52 40.53
N ASP A 272 -44.65 -0.37 39.89
CA ASP A 272 -45.32 0.85 40.34
C ASP A 272 -46.85 0.71 40.34
N THR A 273 -47.40 0.01 39.36
CA THR A 273 -48.83 -0.27 39.27
C THR A 273 -49.28 -1.21 40.39
N GLU A 274 -48.52 -2.30 40.61
CA GLU A 274 -48.74 -3.25 41.70
C GLU A 274 -48.68 -2.56 43.07
N MET A 275 -47.68 -1.71 43.29
CA MET A 275 -47.51 -0.93 44.53
C MET A 275 -48.69 0.02 44.79
N LYS A 276 -49.19 0.69 43.75
CA LYS A 276 -50.39 1.55 43.87
C LYS A 276 -51.64 0.75 44.22
N SER A 277 -51.82 -0.41 43.61
CA SER A 277 -52.94 -1.31 43.93
C SER A 277 -52.86 -1.77 45.39
N LEU A 278 -51.70 -2.25 45.83
CA LEU A 278 -51.51 -2.73 47.19
C LEU A 278 -51.74 -1.63 48.23
N ARG A 279 -51.26 -0.41 47.97
CA ARG A 279 -51.56 0.76 48.82
C ARG A 279 -53.05 1.04 48.91
N SER A 280 -53.75 1.00 47.77
CA SER A 280 -55.20 1.18 47.76
C SER A 280 -55.93 0.11 48.59
N ASP A 281 -55.48 -1.13 48.52
CA ASP A 281 -56.10 -2.22 49.28
C ASP A 281 -55.80 -2.11 50.78
N VAL A 282 -54.59 -1.68 51.15
CA VAL A 282 -54.25 -1.32 52.54
C VAL A 282 -55.13 -0.19 53.05
N ASP A 283 -55.34 0.86 52.27
CA ASP A 283 -56.20 2.00 52.66
C ASP A 283 -57.67 1.57 52.84
N LYS A 284 -58.18 0.68 51.99
CA LYS A 284 -59.53 0.12 52.13
C LYS A 284 -59.65 -0.73 53.40
N LEU A 285 -58.68 -1.61 53.65
CA LEU A 285 -58.65 -2.42 54.87
C LEU A 285 -58.59 -1.55 56.12
N PHE A 286 -57.76 -0.50 56.11
CA PHE A 286 -57.66 0.44 57.23
C PHE A 286 -59.00 1.14 57.52
N LYS A 287 -59.72 1.58 56.48
CA LYS A 287 -61.09 2.12 56.63
C LYS A 287 -62.06 1.08 57.20
N MET A 288 -62.05 -0.14 56.69
CA MET A 288 -62.93 -1.22 57.19
C MET A 288 -62.68 -1.54 58.66
N VAL A 289 -61.44 -1.44 59.14
CA VAL A 289 -61.12 -1.64 60.57
C VAL A 289 -61.62 -0.48 61.42
N ILE A 290 -61.52 0.76 60.94
CA ILE A 290 -62.05 1.94 61.64
C ILE A 290 -63.58 1.89 61.72
N ASP A 291 -64.26 1.52 60.63
CA ASP A 291 -65.72 1.51 60.56
C ASP A 291 -66.38 0.36 61.37
N ASN A 292 -65.59 -0.63 61.83
CA ASN A 292 -66.06 -1.78 62.62
C ASN A 292 -65.80 -1.65 64.14
N ASN A 293 -65.25 -0.53 64.61
CA ASN A 293 -65.08 -0.20 66.04
C ASN A 293 -65.98 0.98 66.44
#